data_AF-W1J387-F1
#
_entry.id   AF-W1J387-F1
#
_cell.length_a   1.000
_cell.length_b   1.000
_cell.length_c   1.000
_cell.angle_alpha   90.00
_cell.angle_beta   90.00
_cell.angle_gamma   90.00
#
_symmetry.space_group_name_H-M   'P 1'
#
loop_
_entity.id
_entity.type
_entity.pdbx_description
1 polymer ?
#
loop_
_entity_poly.entity_id
_entity_poly.type
_entity_poly.pdbx_seq_one_letter_code
_entity_poly.pdbx_strand_id
1 'polypeptide(L)'
;MARTRKNPADAKLPQRVYRGKTKYEFHPARGGSISLCPLDAPLSVIWMEYERILYDMSQKEDTVSELIKQFLLSTTFQDLATETKKDYQKYANKLLPVFGKMSPDNVKPEHVRKYMDKRGLKSRTQANREKTFFSRVYKWGYERGMVKGNPCTGVKQYKEKARERYITDTEYTALYSVSPTIVKMAMELAYLCCARQADVLSLTRSQLMEQGIFIRQGKTGKQQIKAWTKRLEDAVKLSETLITDPGIFSIYVICQASGHKYTRDGFNSRWKKAKQLAKETFPELDFNFTFHDLKAKGISDLDGTLAEKQVISGHKNITQTARYNRKIEVVPVVGGQRTK
;
A
#
# COMPACT_ATOMS: atom_id res chain seq x y z
N MET A 1 43.50 10.64 -12.24
CA MET A 1 44.84 10.01 -12.20
C MET A 1 45.49 10.30 -10.86
N ALA A 2 46.08 9.31 -10.20
CA ALA A 2 46.81 9.54 -8.95
C ALA A 2 48.05 10.39 -9.23
N ARG A 3 48.25 11.49 -8.48
CA ARG A 3 49.46 12.31 -8.58
C ARG A 3 50.68 11.45 -8.26
N THR A 4 51.73 11.55 -9.08
CA THR A 4 53.03 10.91 -8.83
C THR A 4 53.55 11.35 -7.46
N ARG A 5 53.98 10.39 -6.63
CA ARG A 5 54.50 10.68 -5.28
C ARG A 5 55.81 11.47 -5.39
N LYS A 6 55.96 12.51 -4.57
CA LYS A 6 57.14 13.40 -4.57
C LYS A 6 58.40 12.72 -4.01
N ASN A 7 58.24 11.76 -3.09
CA ASN A 7 59.34 11.02 -2.49
C ASN A 7 59.38 9.58 -3.05
N PRO A 8 60.48 9.13 -3.67
CA PRO A 8 60.63 7.76 -4.17
C PRO A 8 60.44 6.68 -3.09
N ALA A 9 60.85 6.96 -1.85
CA ALA A 9 60.73 6.00 -0.74
C ALA A 9 59.28 5.71 -0.33
N ASP A 10 58.34 6.59 -0.70
CA ASP A 10 56.92 6.43 -0.42
C ASP A 10 56.21 5.56 -1.46
N ALA A 11 56.90 5.10 -2.53
CA ALA A 11 56.30 4.23 -3.55
C ALA A 11 55.72 2.93 -2.96
N LYS A 12 56.31 2.43 -1.86
CA LYS A 12 55.88 1.21 -1.14
C LYS A 12 54.59 1.34 -0.32
N LEU A 13 54.08 2.56 -0.12
CA LEU A 13 52.88 2.78 0.70
C LEU A 13 51.59 2.44 -0.06
N PRO A 14 50.52 1.99 0.62
CA PRO A 14 49.21 1.75 0.00
C PRO A 14 48.65 2.99 -0.70
N GLN A 15 47.73 2.82 -1.64
CA GLN A 15 47.20 3.94 -2.43
C GLN A 15 46.56 5.02 -1.54
N ARG A 16 46.86 6.29 -1.81
CA ARG A 16 46.33 7.45 -1.05
C ARG A 16 46.73 7.47 0.44
N VAL A 17 47.73 6.68 0.83
CA VAL A 17 48.42 6.78 2.12
C VAL A 17 49.66 7.64 1.95
N TYR A 18 49.89 8.54 2.90
CA TYR A 18 50.99 9.49 2.93
C TYR A 18 51.61 9.56 4.34
N ARG A 19 52.87 9.99 4.40
CA ARG A 19 53.57 10.27 5.66
C ARG A 19 53.19 11.66 6.17
N GLY A 20 52.46 11.73 7.28
CA GLY A 20 52.13 12.97 7.98
C GLY A 20 53.26 13.45 8.89
N LYS A 21 52.98 14.45 9.74
CA LYS A 21 53.97 15.00 10.69
C LYS A 21 54.30 14.01 11.83
N THR A 22 53.30 13.27 12.30
CA THR A 22 53.43 12.37 13.46
C THR A 22 52.95 10.95 13.20
N LYS A 23 52.17 10.72 12.13
CA LYS A 23 51.55 9.42 11.80
C LYS A 23 51.48 9.22 10.29
N TYR A 24 51.28 7.97 9.87
CA TYR A 24 50.82 7.66 8.52
C TYR A 24 49.32 7.98 8.41
N GLU A 25 48.92 8.62 7.31
CA GLU A 25 47.59 9.15 7.09
C GLU A 25 47.00 8.63 5.78
N PHE A 26 45.78 8.08 5.83
CA PHE A 26 45.00 7.71 4.66
C PHE A 26 44.03 8.83 4.29
N HIS A 27 44.01 9.22 3.02
CA HIS A 27 43.12 10.27 2.51
C HIS A 27 42.05 9.69 1.58
N PRO A 28 40.81 9.43 2.06
CA PRO A 28 39.73 8.88 1.25
C PRO A 28 39.40 9.72 0.00
N ALA A 29 38.81 9.08 -1.01
CA ALA A 29 38.35 9.74 -2.25
C ALA A 29 37.37 10.89 -2.01
N ARG A 30 36.59 10.81 -0.93
CA ARG A 30 35.56 11.77 -0.56
C ARG A 30 36.07 12.93 0.31
N GLY A 31 37.38 13.01 0.57
CA GLY A 31 38.01 14.02 1.42
C GLY A 31 38.22 13.54 2.87
N GLY A 32 39.00 14.30 3.63
CA GLY A 32 39.41 13.97 5.00
C GLY A 32 40.79 13.30 5.09
N SER A 33 41.26 13.13 6.33
CA SER A 33 42.47 12.37 6.69
C SER A 33 42.14 11.45 7.85
N ILE A 34 42.51 10.17 7.73
CA ILE A 34 42.34 9.15 8.77
C ILE A 34 43.73 8.71 9.19
N SER A 35 44.07 8.90 10.47
CA SER A 35 45.33 8.41 11.02
C SER A 35 45.35 6.88 11.07
N LEU A 36 46.39 6.26 10.52
CA LEU A 36 46.61 4.82 10.51
C LEU A 36 47.42 4.39 11.74
N CYS A 37 48.71 4.72 11.75
CA CYS A 37 49.67 4.29 12.76
C CYS A 37 50.83 5.28 12.92
N PRO A 38 51.62 5.19 14.00
CA PRO A 38 52.86 5.94 14.19
C PRO A 38 53.90 5.75 13.05
N LEU A 39 54.86 6.68 12.94
CA LEU A 39 55.86 6.71 11.85
C LEU A 39 56.95 5.63 11.93
N ASP A 40 57.12 5.02 13.10
CA ASP A 40 58.04 3.91 13.40
C ASP A 40 57.42 2.53 13.13
N ALA A 41 56.13 2.47 12.79
CA ALA A 41 55.45 1.22 12.49
C ALA A 41 56.01 0.55 11.22
N PRO A 42 56.17 -0.79 11.20
CA PRO A 42 56.63 -1.52 10.03
C PRO A 42 55.59 -1.45 8.90
N LEU A 43 56.06 -1.63 7.66
CA LEU A 43 55.20 -1.52 6.47
C LEU A 43 53.98 -2.46 6.53
N SER A 44 54.12 -3.65 7.11
CA SER A 44 53.03 -4.61 7.31
C SER A 44 51.88 -4.06 8.16
N VAL A 45 52.18 -3.29 9.21
CA VAL A 45 51.17 -2.66 10.07
C VAL A 45 50.45 -1.55 9.32
N ILE A 46 51.15 -0.78 8.47
CA ILE A 46 50.52 0.24 7.61
C ILE A 46 49.50 -0.41 6.66
N TRP A 47 49.86 -1.53 6.03
CA TRP A 47 48.96 -2.29 5.16
C TRP A 47 47.77 -2.88 5.92
N MET A 48 48.00 -3.49 7.08
CA MET A 48 46.94 -4.05 7.93
C MET A 48 45.92 -2.99 8.37
N GLU A 49 46.39 -1.83 8.84
CA GLU A 49 45.53 -0.72 9.26
C GLU A 49 44.75 -0.12 8.08
N TYR A 50 45.41 0.01 6.92
CA TYR A 50 44.78 0.45 5.68
C TYR A 50 43.69 -0.52 5.22
N GLU A 51 43.97 -1.83 5.21
CA GLU A 51 43.00 -2.87 4.85
C GLU A 51 41.84 -2.93 5.83
N ARG A 52 42.09 -2.79 7.14
CA ARG A 52 41.03 -2.72 8.16
C ARG A 52 40.10 -1.52 7.91
N ILE A 53 40.67 -0.34 7.63
CA ILE A 53 39.88 0.85 7.33
C ILE A 53 39.11 0.69 6.02
N LEU A 54 39.72 0.13 4.98
CA LEU A 54 39.00 -0.19 3.74
C LEU A 54 37.89 -1.20 3.98
N TYR A 55 38.12 -2.23 4.78
CA TYR A 55 37.12 -3.22 5.16
C TYR A 55 35.96 -2.55 5.90
N ASP A 56 36.24 -1.75 6.94
CA ASP A 56 35.22 -1.01 7.69
C ASP A 56 34.45 -0.01 6.80
N MET A 57 35.13 0.64 5.86
CA MET A 57 34.49 1.53 4.89
C MET A 57 33.66 0.78 3.86
N SER A 58 34.05 -0.44 3.48
CA SER A 58 33.32 -1.32 2.56
C SER A 58 32.09 -1.93 3.21
N GLN A 59 32.13 -2.23 4.51
CA GLN A 59 30.97 -2.67 5.30
C GLN A 59 29.99 -1.51 5.55
N LYS A 60 30.47 -0.26 5.53
CA LYS A 60 29.70 0.98 5.69
C LYS A 60 29.32 1.66 4.38
N GLU A 61 29.04 0.91 3.32
CA GLU A 61 28.18 1.48 2.26
C GLU A 61 26.72 1.52 2.76
N ASP A 62 26.51 2.34 3.80
CA ASP A 62 25.20 2.73 4.31
C ASP A 62 24.53 3.52 3.20
N THR A 63 23.84 2.79 2.33
CA THR A 63 23.07 3.33 1.22
C THR A 63 21.60 3.22 1.54
N VAL A 64 20.79 4.06 0.92
CA VAL A 64 19.33 3.93 1.01
C VAL A 64 18.85 2.57 0.50
N SER A 65 19.55 1.99 -0.48
CA SER A 65 19.25 0.64 -0.95
C SER A 65 19.38 -0.40 0.16
N GLU A 66 20.48 -0.36 0.90
CA GLU A 66 20.72 -1.29 2.01
C GLU A 66 19.72 -1.04 3.14
N LEU A 67 19.44 0.22 3.48
CA LEU A 67 18.42 0.57 4.48
C LEU A 67 17.04 0.02 4.13
N ILE A 68 16.61 0.15 2.86
CA ILE A 68 15.33 -0.39 2.39
C ILE A 68 15.37 -1.92 2.45
N LYS A 69 16.47 -2.56 2.03
CA LYS A 69 16.61 -4.02 2.07
C LYS A 69 16.49 -4.56 3.49
N GLN A 70 17.19 -3.96 4.44
CA GLN A 70 17.11 -4.35 5.85
C GLN A 70 15.70 -4.14 6.42
N PHE A 71 15.02 -3.05 6.06
CA PHE A 71 13.62 -2.86 6.43
C PHE A 71 12.73 -3.98 5.89
N LEU A 72 12.89 -4.37 4.62
CA LEU A 72 12.10 -5.43 3.99
C LEU A 72 12.38 -6.82 4.56
N LEU A 73 13.54 -7.04 5.19
CA LEU A 73 13.89 -8.26 5.90
C LEU A 73 13.49 -8.23 7.38
N SER A 74 13.16 -7.06 7.92
CA SER A 74 12.84 -6.90 9.34
C SER A 74 11.56 -7.60 9.76
N THR A 75 11.49 -7.98 11.05
CA THR A 75 10.27 -8.49 11.69
C THR A 75 9.10 -7.52 11.53
N THR A 76 9.36 -6.21 11.67
CA THR A 76 8.37 -5.14 11.45
C THR A 76 7.72 -5.18 10.08
N PHE A 77 8.46 -5.58 9.04
CA PHE A 77 7.90 -5.79 7.72
C PHE A 77 7.17 -7.13 7.62
N GLN A 78 7.70 -8.18 8.27
CA GLN A 78 7.08 -9.50 8.27
C GLN A 78 5.71 -9.54 8.95
N ASP A 79 5.47 -8.70 9.96
CA ASP A 79 4.17 -8.58 10.64
C ASP A 79 3.09 -7.88 9.80
N LEU A 80 3.45 -7.29 8.66
CA LEU A 80 2.50 -6.61 7.79
C LEU A 80 1.62 -7.58 7.01
N ALA A 81 0.38 -7.17 6.75
CA ALA A 81 -0.52 -7.91 5.86
C ALA A 81 0.10 -8.06 4.45
N THR A 82 -0.16 -9.20 3.81
CA THR A 82 0.40 -9.56 2.49
C THR A 82 0.23 -8.49 1.42
N GLU A 83 -0.94 -7.84 1.37
CA GLU A 83 -1.18 -6.76 0.40
C GLU A 83 -0.35 -5.50 0.70
N THR A 84 -0.13 -5.20 1.98
CA THR A 84 0.74 -4.09 2.40
C THR A 84 2.19 -4.38 2.04
N LYS A 85 2.66 -5.62 2.22
CA LYS A 85 4.00 -6.05 1.78
C LYS A 85 4.18 -5.86 0.27
N LYS A 86 3.21 -6.29 -0.54
CA LYS A 86 3.22 -6.11 -2.00
C LYS A 86 3.27 -4.64 -2.41
N ASP A 87 2.49 -3.79 -1.75
CA ASP A 87 2.49 -2.35 -2.05
C ASP A 87 3.81 -1.68 -1.66
N TYR A 88 4.38 -2.04 -0.52
CA TYR A 88 5.68 -1.53 -0.08
C TYR A 88 6.82 -1.95 -1.02
N GLN A 89 6.82 -3.19 -1.52
CA GLN A 89 7.77 -3.62 -2.55
C GLN A 89 7.64 -2.79 -3.83
N LYS A 90 6.41 -2.49 -4.29
CA LYS A 90 6.21 -1.61 -5.44
C LYS A 90 6.74 -0.19 -5.20
N TYR A 91 6.54 0.36 -4.00
CA TYR A 91 7.05 1.68 -3.63
C TYR A 91 8.58 1.68 -3.54
N ALA A 92 9.18 0.65 -2.97
CA ALA A 92 10.63 0.46 -2.95
C ALA A 92 11.22 0.48 -4.37
N ASN A 93 10.62 -0.28 -5.30
CA ASN A 93 11.05 -0.31 -6.70
C ASN A 93 10.98 1.06 -7.41
N LYS A 94 10.17 2.01 -6.91
CA LYS A 94 10.11 3.39 -7.43
C LYS A 94 11.12 4.33 -6.78
N LEU A 95 11.56 4.04 -5.56
CA LEU A 95 12.49 4.87 -4.81
C LEU A 95 13.96 4.46 -5.03
N LEU A 96 14.22 3.16 -5.17
CA LEU A 96 15.57 2.61 -5.36
C LEU A 96 16.32 3.22 -6.56
N PRO A 97 15.71 3.44 -7.75
CA PRO A 97 16.42 4.04 -8.87
C PRO A 97 16.84 5.51 -8.63
N VAL A 98 16.18 6.21 -7.69
CA VAL A 98 16.40 7.63 -7.43
C VAL A 98 17.34 7.84 -6.24
N PHE A 99 17.05 7.16 -5.13
CA PHE A 99 17.75 7.35 -3.87
C PHE A 99 18.72 6.22 -3.53
N GLY A 100 18.62 5.06 -4.18
CA GLY A 100 19.25 3.82 -3.72
C GLY A 100 20.75 3.90 -3.50
N LYS A 101 21.48 4.65 -4.35
CA LYS A 101 22.94 4.84 -4.24
C LYS A 101 23.35 5.96 -3.28
N MET A 102 22.41 6.75 -2.78
CA MET A 102 22.70 7.85 -1.85
C MET A 102 22.96 7.28 -0.46
N SER A 103 23.83 7.96 0.30
CA SER A 103 23.88 7.74 1.75
C SER A 103 22.58 8.24 2.39
N PRO A 104 21.94 7.48 3.31
CA PRO A 104 20.70 7.86 3.96
C PRO A 104 20.75 9.25 4.63
N ASP A 105 21.85 9.57 5.30
CA ASP A 105 22.04 10.86 5.98
C ASP A 105 22.18 12.04 5.01
N ASN A 106 22.53 11.78 3.74
CA ASN A 106 22.64 12.81 2.70
C ASN A 106 21.31 13.07 1.98
N VAL A 107 20.25 12.30 2.27
CA VAL A 107 18.94 12.57 1.71
C VAL A 107 18.31 13.74 2.47
N LYS A 108 17.98 14.81 1.75
CA LYS A 108 17.37 16.02 2.31
C LYS A 108 15.88 16.13 1.97
N PRO A 109 15.08 16.89 2.75
CA PRO A 109 13.67 17.13 2.44
C PRO A 109 13.41 17.68 1.03
N GLU A 110 14.30 18.54 0.53
CA GLU A 110 14.24 19.07 -0.84
C GLU A 110 14.35 17.98 -1.92
N HIS A 111 15.12 16.91 -1.69
CA HIS A 111 15.22 15.78 -2.62
C HIS A 111 13.89 15.01 -2.66
N VAL A 112 13.28 14.79 -1.49
CA VAL A 112 11.97 14.15 -1.37
C VAL A 112 10.89 15.00 -2.06
N ARG A 113 10.93 16.32 -1.89
CA ARG A 113 10.00 17.25 -2.57
C ARG A 113 10.16 17.19 -4.08
N LYS A 114 11.39 17.29 -4.60
CA LYS A 114 11.69 17.16 -6.04
C LYS A 114 11.17 15.83 -6.62
N TYR A 115 11.36 14.73 -5.89
CA TYR A 115 10.79 13.43 -6.26
C TYR A 115 9.26 13.48 -6.32
N MET A 116 8.61 14.01 -5.26
CA MET A 116 7.16 14.13 -5.20
C MET A 116 6.60 15.03 -6.30
N ASP A 117 7.28 16.11 -6.69
CA ASP A 117 6.89 17.00 -7.79
C ASP A 117 6.89 16.25 -9.12
N LYS A 118 8.03 15.60 -9.45
CA LYS A 118 8.15 14.81 -10.68
C LYS A 118 7.16 13.65 -10.72
N ARG A 119 6.99 12.94 -9.60
CA ARG A 119 6.04 11.82 -9.50
C ARG A 119 4.59 12.29 -9.58
N GLY A 120 4.32 13.45 -8.98
CA GLY A 120 3.01 14.08 -8.87
C GLY A 120 2.42 14.48 -10.22
N LEU A 121 3.27 14.78 -11.23
CA LEU A 121 2.85 15.00 -12.62
C LEU A 121 2.08 13.80 -13.18
N LYS A 122 2.50 12.58 -12.83
CA LYS A 122 1.81 11.34 -13.23
C LYS A 122 0.73 10.92 -12.25
N SER A 123 1.01 10.99 -10.95
CA SER A 123 0.03 10.65 -9.91
C SER A 123 0.43 11.23 -8.56
N ARG A 124 -0.35 12.20 -8.09
CA ARG A 124 -0.20 12.82 -6.76
C ARG A 124 -0.43 11.82 -5.63
N THR A 125 -1.42 10.95 -5.75
CA THR A 125 -1.71 9.91 -4.76
C THR A 125 -0.53 8.94 -4.61
N GLN A 126 0.05 8.46 -5.71
CA GLN A 126 1.19 7.54 -5.61
C GLN A 126 2.43 8.23 -5.03
N ALA A 127 2.68 9.51 -5.36
CA ALA A 127 3.74 10.29 -4.73
C ALA A 127 3.58 10.36 -3.20
N ASN A 128 2.34 10.56 -2.71
CA ASN A 128 2.05 10.53 -1.27
C ASN A 128 2.32 9.16 -0.64
N ARG A 129 1.93 8.07 -1.31
CA ARG A 129 2.12 6.69 -0.83
C ARG A 129 3.61 6.32 -0.76
N GLU A 130 4.35 6.60 -1.82
CA GLU A 130 5.79 6.38 -1.91
C GLU A 130 6.54 7.18 -0.84
N LYS A 131 6.19 8.47 -0.63
CA LYS A 131 6.72 9.29 0.47
C LYS A 131 6.38 8.74 1.87
N THR A 132 5.18 8.20 2.06
CA THR A 132 4.76 7.60 3.34
C THR A 132 5.57 6.34 3.64
N PHE A 133 5.76 5.48 2.64
CA PHE A 133 6.62 4.31 2.77
C PHE A 133 8.07 4.71 3.06
N PHE A 134 8.61 5.68 2.33
CA PHE A 134 9.97 6.18 2.56
C PHE A 134 10.14 6.72 3.98
N SER A 135 9.17 7.50 4.46
CA SER A 135 9.16 7.98 5.85
C SER A 135 9.16 6.84 6.86
N ARG A 136 8.43 5.74 6.60
CA ARG A 136 8.39 4.56 7.47
C ARG A 136 9.74 3.85 7.55
N VAL A 137 10.41 3.67 6.41
CA VAL A 137 11.76 3.07 6.35
C VAL A 137 12.74 3.90 7.20
N TYR A 138 12.73 5.23 7.06
CA TYR A 138 13.61 6.10 7.84
C TYR A 138 13.30 6.11 9.34
N LYS A 139 12.02 6.03 9.74
CA LYS A 139 11.68 5.88 11.18
C LYS A 139 12.23 4.57 11.74
N TRP A 140 12.05 3.48 11.01
CA TRP A 140 12.58 2.17 11.40
C TRP A 140 14.11 2.15 11.51
N GLY A 141 14.80 2.81 10.56
CA GLY A 141 16.25 2.96 10.60
C GLY A 141 16.72 3.87 11.74
N TYR A 142 15.98 4.94 12.04
CA TYR A 142 16.30 5.88 13.11
C TYR A 142 16.26 5.19 14.49
N GLU A 143 15.24 4.38 14.74
CA GLU A 143 15.13 3.56 15.97
C GLU A 143 16.31 2.59 16.16
N ARG A 144 17.07 2.31 15.11
CA ARG A 144 18.21 1.39 15.09
C ARG A 144 19.56 2.09 14.96
N GLY A 145 19.58 3.43 15.04
CA GLY A 145 20.80 4.23 14.90
C GLY A 145 21.40 4.21 13.48
N MET A 146 20.68 3.73 12.48
CA MET A 146 21.17 3.61 11.09
C MET A 146 21.10 4.94 10.33
N VAL A 147 20.27 5.88 10.79
CA VAL A 147 20.12 7.22 10.21
C VAL A 147 19.96 8.25 11.31
N LYS A 148 20.43 9.48 11.07
CA LYS A 148 20.34 10.58 12.05
C LYS A 148 18.97 11.24 12.11
N GLY A 149 18.16 11.09 11.06
CA GLY A 149 16.84 11.71 11.00
C GLY A 149 16.02 11.27 9.79
N ASN A 150 14.76 11.70 9.76
CA ASN A 150 13.83 11.35 8.68
C ASN A 150 13.64 12.53 7.71
N PRO A 151 14.13 12.43 6.46
CA PRO A 151 14.05 13.51 5.48
C PRO A 151 12.63 13.74 4.95
N CYS A 152 11.69 12.85 5.23
CA CYS A 152 10.29 13.03 4.86
C CYS A 152 9.51 13.93 5.85
N THR A 153 10.11 14.25 6.99
CA THR A 153 9.53 15.13 8.01
C THR A 153 9.45 16.55 7.46
N GLY A 154 8.32 17.24 7.68
CA GLY A 154 8.08 18.58 7.12
C GLY A 154 7.67 18.62 5.64
N VAL A 155 7.86 17.54 4.88
CA VAL A 155 7.44 17.50 3.46
C VAL A 155 5.93 17.30 3.35
N LYS A 156 5.22 18.34 2.91
CA LYS A 156 3.75 18.36 2.78
C LYS A 156 3.27 17.39 1.69
N GLN A 157 2.27 16.59 2.03
CA GLN A 157 1.57 15.71 1.08
C GLN A 157 0.61 16.50 0.19
N TYR A 158 0.36 15.99 -1.02
CA TYR A 158 -0.70 16.53 -1.88
C TYR A 158 -2.07 16.29 -1.26
N LYS A 159 -2.96 17.28 -1.38
CA LYS A 159 -4.36 17.12 -0.98
C LYS A 159 -5.01 16.09 -1.91
N GLU A 160 -5.53 15.01 -1.32
CA GLU A 160 -6.31 14.00 -2.04
C GLU A 160 -7.77 14.42 -2.05
N LYS A 161 -8.39 14.45 -3.24
CA LYS A 161 -9.83 14.62 -3.36
C LYS A 161 -10.51 13.28 -3.08
N ALA A 162 -11.45 13.27 -2.13
CA ALA A 162 -12.25 12.09 -1.87
C ALA A 162 -13.16 11.82 -3.08
N ARG A 163 -13.51 10.55 -3.28
CA ARG A 163 -14.45 10.14 -4.32
C ARG A 163 -15.87 10.37 -3.82
N GLU A 164 -16.67 11.13 -4.58
CA GLU A 164 -18.03 11.55 -4.20
C GLU A 164 -19.14 10.88 -5.03
N ARG A 165 -18.79 10.17 -6.11
CA ARG A 165 -19.75 9.53 -7.01
C ARG A 165 -20.65 8.51 -6.29
N TYR A 166 -21.96 8.71 -6.39
CA TYR A 166 -23.01 7.74 -6.08
C TYR A 166 -23.35 6.91 -7.33
N ILE A 167 -23.77 5.65 -7.14
CA ILE A 167 -24.17 4.75 -8.23
C ILE A 167 -25.69 4.67 -8.19
N THR A 168 -26.34 5.05 -9.29
CA THR A 168 -27.80 5.01 -9.39
C THR A 168 -28.32 3.57 -9.46
N ASP A 169 -29.60 3.37 -9.17
CA ASP A 169 -30.23 2.05 -9.30
C ASP A 169 -30.27 1.58 -10.76
N THR A 170 -30.40 2.51 -11.70
CA THR A 170 -30.32 2.24 -13.14
C THR A 170 -28.94 1.72 -13.54
N GLU A 171 -27.86 2.39 -13.14
CA GLU A 171 -26.48 1.95 -13.40
C GLU A 171 -26.17 0.59 -12.73
N TYR A 172 -26.62 0.41 -11.49
CA TYR A 172 -26.43 -0.84 -10.78
C TYR A 172 -27.15 -2.00 -11.49
N THR A 173 -28.42 -1.81 -11.85
CA THR A 173 -29.26 -2.84 -12.48
C THR A 173 -28.79 -3.17 -13.89
N ALA A 174 -28.37 -2.17 -14.66
CA ALA A 174 -27.80 -2.35 -16.00
C ALA A 174 -26.50 -3.16 -15.96
N LEU A 175 -25.60 -2.87 -15.03
CA LEU A 175 -24.39 -3.70 -14.86
C LEU A 175 -24.76 -5.10 -14.35
N TYR A 176 -25.71 -5.19 -13.42
CA TYR A 176 -26.15 -6.47 -12.86
C TYR A 176 -26.71 -7.38 -13.96
N SER A 177 -27.57 -6.88 -14.85
CA SER A 177 -28.26 -7.70 -15.86
C SER A 177 -27.29 -8.48 -16.78
N VAL A 178 -26.23 -7.81 -17.26
CA VAL A 178 -25.20 -8.38 -18.15
C VAL A 178 -24.08 -9.12 -17.41
N SER A 179 -24.02 -9.02 -16.09
CA SER A 179 -22.93 -9.61 -15.30
C SER A 179 -23.06 -11.14 -15.21
N PRO A 180 -21.93 -11.88 -15.23
CA PRO A 180 -21.94 -13.30 -14.91
C PRO A 180 -22.33 -13.53 -13.45
N THR A 181 -22.85 -14.72 -13.11
CA THR A 181 -23.38 -15.07 -11.78
C THR A 181 -22.43 -14.72 -10.63
N ILE A 182 -21.14 -15.03 -10.77
CA ILE A 182 -20.10 -14.70 -9.77
C ILE A 182 -20.04 -13.20 -9.48
N VAL A 183 -20.16 -12.36 -10.51
CA VAL A 183 -20.12 -10.90 -10.37
C VAL A 183 -21.44 -10.41 -9.76
N LYS A 184 -22.59 -10.93 -10.21
CA LYS A 184 -23.92 -10.65 -9.63
C LYS A 184 -23.95 -10.89 -8.13
N MET A 185 -23.50 -12.07 -7.69
CA MET A 185 -23.40 -12.42 -6.27
C MET A 185 -22.51 -11.45 -5.49
N ALA A 186 -21.31 -11.18 -6.03
CA ALA A 186 -20.38 -10.28 -5.36
C ALA A 186 -20.95 -8.85 -5.25
N MET A 187 -21.66 -8.37 -6.27
CA MET A 187 -22.33 -7.07 -6.25
C MET A 187 -23.37 -7.00 -5.13
N GLU A 188 -24.28 -7.97 -5.07
CA GLU A 188 -25.33 -8.02 -4.04
C GLU A 188 -24.73 -8.13 -2.64
N LEU A 189 -23.78 -9.03 -2.41
CA LEU A 189 -23.13 -9.17 -1.11
C LEU A 189 -22.36 -7.91 -0.71
N ALA A 190 -21.70 -7.22 -1.63
CA ALA A 190 -20.99 -5.98 -1.33
C ALA A 190 -21.97 -4.84 -0.98
N TYR A 191 -23.07 -4.75 -1.72
CA TYR A 191 -24.12 -3.74 -1.55
C TYR A 191 -24.90 -3.96 -0.25
N LEU A 192 -25.57 -5.10 -0.11
CA LEU A 192 -26.46 -5.41 1.02
C LEU A 192 -25.71 -5.49 2.35
N CYS A 193 -24.55 -6.15 2.37
CA CYS A 193 -23.78 -6.29 3.61
C CYS A 193 -22.89 -5.09 3.91
N CYS A 194 -22.82 -4.10 3.01
CA CYS A 194 -21.85 -2.99 3.07
C CYS A 194 -20.40 -3.51 3.25
N ALA A 195 -20.06 -4.62 2.61
CA ALA A 195 -18.82 -5.37 2.83
C ALA A 195 -17.72 -4.96 1.83
N ARG A 196 -16.44 -5.15 2.19
CA ARG A 196 -15.33 -4.92 1.24
C ARG A 196 -15.19 -6.12 0.33
N GLN A 197 -14.67 -5.90 -0.87
CA GLN A 197 -14.40 -6.97 -1.85
C GLN A 197 -13.66 -8.16 -1.25
N ALA A 198 -12.59 -7.92 -0.47
CA ALA A 198 -11.82 -9.00 0.14
C ALA A 198 -12.65 -9.84 1.12
N ASP A 199 -13.54 -9.19 1.89
CA ASP A 199 -14.42 -9.86 2.85
C ASP A 199 -15.49 -10.68 2.09
N VAL A 200 -16.06 -10.14 1.01
CA VAL A 200 -17.03 -10.84 0.14
C VAL A 200 -16.41 -12.07 -0.53
N LEU A 201 -15.21 -11.94 -1.11
CA LEU A 201 -14.53 -13.05 -1.80
C LEU A 201 -13.98 -14.11 -0.85
N SER A 202 -13.88 -13.82 0.45
CA SER A 202 -13.44 -14.80 1.46
C SER A 202 -14.59 -15.38 2.27
N LEU A 203 -15.84 -15.02 1.95
CA LEU A 203 -17.01 -15.52 2.65
C LEU A 203 -17.14 -17.04 2.48
N THR A 204 -17.26 -17.72 3.62
CA THR A 204 -17.39 -19.18 3.70
C THR A 204 -18.81 -19.59 4.10
N ARG A 205 -19.18 -20.83 3.79
CA ARG A 205 -20.50 -21.41 4.10
C ARG A 205 -20.73 -21.54 5.61
N SER A 206 -19.69 -21.76 6.42
CA SER A 206 -19.80 -21.81 7.88
C SER A 206 -20.12 -20.46 8.52
N GLN A 207 -19.97 -19.35 7.77
CA GLN A 207 -20.38 -18.03 8.21
C GLN A 207 -21.86 -17.74 7.95
N LEU A 208 -22.57 -18.63 7.23
CA LEU A 208 -24.01 -18.54 7.03
C LEU A 208 -24.68 -19.15 8.26
N MET A 209 -25.24 -18.29 9.11
CA MET A 209 -25.93 -18.68 10.33
C MET A 209 -27.44 -18.56 10.17
N GLU A 210 -28.20 -19.11 11.09
CA GLU A 210 -29.67 -19.01 11.11
C GLU A 210 -30.14 -17.55 11.09
N GLN A 211 -29.52 -16.69 11.89
CA GLN A 211 -29.88 -15.27 12.00
C GLN A 211 -29.34 -14.38 10.87
N GLY A 212 -28.39 -14.86 10.05
CA GLY A 212 -27.74 -14.03 9.03
C GLY A 212 -26.33 -14.47 8.64
N ILE A 213 -25.63 -13.59 7.92
CA ILE A 213 -24.24 -13.81 7.50
C ILE A 213 -23.28 -13.18 8.51
N PHE A 214 -22.45 -13.99 9.15
CA PHE A 214 -21.39 -13.51 10.04
C PHE A 214 -20.18 -12.99 9.24
N ILE A 215 -19.85 -11.71 9.39
CA ILE A 215 -18.71 -11.07 8.73
C ILE A 215 -17.76 -10.47 9.77
N ARG A 216 -16.51 -10.95 9.79
CA ARG A 216 -15.38 -10.30 10.45
C ARG A 216 -14.55 -9.56 9.40
N GLN A 217 -14.60 -8.22 9.41
CA GLN A 217 -13.90 -7.40 8.43
C GLN A 217 -12.38 -7.59 8.53
N GLY A 218 -11.71 -8.05 7.47
CA GLY A 218 -10.27 -8.36 7.51
C GLY A 218 -9.39 -7.12 7.77
N LYS A 219 -9.82 -5.93 7.34
CA LYS A 219 -9.04 -4.69 7.52
C LYS A 219 -9.13 -4.08 8.92
N THR A 220 -10.28 -4.21 9.58
CA THR A 220 -10.58 -3.48 10.84
C THR A 220 -10.88 -4.41 12.01
N GLY A 221 -11.10 -5.70 11.76
CA GLY A 221 -11.45 -6.70 12.76
C GLY A 221 -12.90 -6.64 13.25
N LYS A 222 -13.71 -5.64 12.83
CA LYS A 222 -15.11 -5.49 13.28
C LYS A 222 -15.93 -6.71 12.87
N GLN A 223 -16.64 -7.28 13.84
CA GLN A 223 -17.54 -8.43 13.68
C GLN A 223 -18.99 -7.97 13.69
N GLN A 224 -19.77 -8.49 12.74
CA GLN A 224 -21.20 -8.22 12.61
C GLN A 224 -21.90 -9.41 11.98
N ILE A 225 -23.14 -9.63 12.36
CA ILE A 225 -24.07 -10.50 11.62
C ILE A 225 -24.92 -9.58 10.75
N LYS A 226 -25.02 -9.93 9.47
CA LYS A 226 -25.91 -9.28 8.51
C LYS A 226 -27.18 -10.09 8.42
N ALA A 227 -28.24 -9.58 9.06
CA ALA A 227 -29.51 -10.28 9.15
C ALA A 227 -30.06 -10.63 7.76
N TRP A 228 -30.73 -11.78 7.67
CA TRP A 228 -31.33 -12.22 6.42
C TRP A 228 -32.43 -11.26 5.97
N THR A 229 -32.47 -11.09 4.65
CA THR A 229 -33.60 -10.54 3.91
C THR A 229 -33.82 -11.45 2.72
N LYS A 230 -35.02 -11.45 2.14
CA LYS A 230 -35.31 -12.26 0.96
C LYS A 230 -34.29 -12.01 -0.17
N ARG A 231 -33.93 -10.75 -0.40
CA ARG A 231 -32.92 -10.35 -1.40
C ARG A 231 -31.52 -10.89 -1.07
N LEU A 232 -31.11 -10.87 0.20
CA LEU A 232 -29.81 -11.39 0.63
C LEU A 232 -29.75 -12.92 0.51
N GLU A 233 -30.82 -13.62 0.88
CA GLU A 233 -30.94 -15.06 0.70
C GLU A 233 -30.85 -15.44 -0.77
N ASP A 234 -31.58 -14.75 -1.64
CA ASP A 234 -31.58 -15.02 -3.08
C ASP A 234 -30.18 -14.80 -3.68
N ALA A 235 -29.45 -13.77 -3.23
CA ALA A 235 -28.07 -13.54 -3.64
C ALA A 235 -27.12 -14.68 -3.20
N VAL A 236 -27.35 -15.30 -2.05
CA VAL A 236 -26.55 -16.46 -1.58
C VAL A 236 -26.96 -17.75 -2.30
N LYS A 237 -28.26 -17.94 -2.59
CA LYS A 237 -28.77 -19.10 -3.34
C LYS A 237 -28.20 -19.19 -4.76
N LEU A 238 -27.85 -18.07 -5.38
CA LEU A 238 -27.09 -18.06 -6.63
C LEU A 238 -25.78 -18.87 -6.56
N SER A 239 -25.20 -19.07 -5.36
CA SER A 239 -24.02 -19.93 -5.17
C SER A 239 -24.26 -21.39 -5.57
N GLU A 240 -25.51 -21.87 -5.47
CA GLU A 240 -25.90 -23.24 -5.81
C GLU A 240 -25.86 -23.49 -7.32
N THR A 241 -25.90 -22.42 -8.12
CA THR A 241 -25.79 -22.49 -9.59
C THR A 241 -24.35 -22.46 -10.10
N LEU A 242 -23.37 -22.31 -9.19
CA LEU A 242 -21.96 -22.31 -9.57
C LEU A 242 -21.49 -23.73 -9.86
N ILE A 243 -21.02 -23.97 -11.08
CA ILE A 243 -20.48 -25.26 -11.50
C ILE A 243 -19.04 -25.39 -10.98
N THR A 244 -18.80 -26.43 -10.19
CA THR A 244 -17.48 -26.88 -9.77
C THR A 244 -17.06 -28.12 -10.56
N ASP A 245 -15.76 -28.41 -10.55
CA ASP A 245 -15.26 -29.64 -11.17
C ASP A 245 -15.85 -30.87 -10.44
N PRO A 246 -16.02 -32.02 -11.14
CA PRO A 246 -16.66 -33.20 -10.55
C PRO A 246 -16.04 -33.62 -9.22
N GLY A 247 -16.90 -33.82 -8.20
CA GLY A 247 -16.48 -34.21 -6.84
C GLY A 247 -15.94 -33.07 -5.97
N ILE A 248 -15.87 -31.83 -6.47
CA ILE A 248 -15.40 -30.68 -5.69
C ILE A 248 -16.56 -29.96 -5.02
N PHE A 249 -16.51 -29.88 -3.68
CA PHE A 249 -17.36 -29.01 -2.86
C PHE A 249 -16.53 -27.87 -2.28
N SER A 250 -16.96 -26.62 -2.53
CA SER A 250 -16.27 -25.45 -1.98
C SER A 250 -16.80 -25.07 -0.60
N ILE A 251 -15.88 -24.77 0.32
CA ILE A 251 -16.21 -24.08 1.58
C ILE A 251 -16.59 -22.61 1.35
N TYR A 252 -16.27 -22.02 0.20
CA TYR A 252 -16.53 -20.62 -0.11
C TYR A 252 -17.89 -20.46 -0.78
N VAL A 253 -18.57 -19.36 -0.47
CA VAL A 253 -19.85 -19.00 -1.12
C VAL A 253 -19.61 -18.58 -2.56
N ILE A 254 -18.51 -17.83 -2.81
CA ILE A 254 -18.06 -17.49 -4.16
C ILE A 254 -16.76 -18.24 -4.44
N CYS A 255 -16.82 -19.22 -5.34
CA CYS A 255 -15.68 -20.07 -5.68
C CYS A 255 -15.44 -20.16 -7.20
N GLN A 256 -14.22 -20.57 -7.54
CA GLN A 256 -13.82 -21.02 -8.86
C GLN A 256 -14.31 -22.46 -9.08
N ALA A 257 -14.22 -22.94 -10.33
CA ALA A 257 -14.52 -24.34 -10.68
C ALA A 257 -13.70 -25.33 -9.82
N SER A 258 -12.44 -24.99 -9.55
CA SER A 258 -11.52 -25.74 -8.68
C SER A 258 -11.88 -25.72 -7.18
N GLY A 259 -13.02 -25.14 -6.80
CA GLY A 259 -13.48 -25.01 -5.41
C GLY A 259 -12.75 -23.95 -4.58
N HIS A 260 -11.69 -23.33 -5.10
CA HIS A 260 -10.96 -22.28 -4.39
C HIS A 260 -11.65 -20.91 -4.52
N LYS A 261 -11.45 -20.02 -3.54
CA LYS A 261 -11.92 -18.64 -3.65
C LYS A 261 -11.26 -17.88 -4.81
N TYR A 262 -11.89 -16.80 -5.24
CA TYR A 262 -11.26 -15.87 -6.17
C TYR A 262 -10.14 -15.05 -5.51
N THR A 263 -9.04 -14.91 -6.23
CA THR A 263 -8.06 -13.86 -5.92
C THR A 263 -8.64 -12.49 -6.30
N ARG A 264 -8.14 -11.42 -5.69
CA ARG A 264 -8.55 -10.05 -6.02
C ARG A 264 -8.41 -9.76 -7.51
N ASP A 265 -7.27 -10.12 -8.10
CA ASP A 265 -6.98 -9.83 -9.50
C ASP A 265 -7.81 -10.71 -10.44
N GLY A 266 -8.03 -11.98 -10.07
CA GLY A 266 -8.90 -12.91 -10.81
C GLY A 266 -10.37 -12.47 -10.85
N PHE A 267 -10.87 -11.91 -9.74
CA PHE A 267 -12.21 -11.30 -9.71
C PHE A 267 -12.25 -9.97 -10.46
N ASN A 268 -11.27 -9.08 -10.26
CA ASN A 268 -11.24 -7.77 -10.91
C ASN A 268 -11.20 -7.86 -12.44
N SER A 269 -10.58 -8.91 -12.98
CA SER A 269 -10.64 -9.20 -14.43
C SER A 269 -12.08 -9.44 -14.91
N ARG A 270 -12.86 -10.25 -14.19
CA ARG A 270 -14.29 -10.52 -14.49
C ARG A 270 -15.15 -9.27 -14.32
N TRP A 271 -14.94 -8.53 -13.24
CA TRP A 271 -15.59 -7.24 -13.02
C TRP A 271 -15.33 -6.25 -14.17
N LYS A 272 -14.08 -6.15 -14.64
CA LYS A 272 -13.72 -5.29 -15.76
C LYS A 272 -14.42 -5.71 -17.05
N LYS A 273 -14.49 -7.02 -17.34
CA LYS A 273 -15.21 -7.55 -18.50
C LYS A 273 -16.71 -7.24 -18.43
N ALA A 274 -17.35 -7.48 -17.29
CA ALA A 274 -18.77 -7.17 -17.09
C ALA A 274 -19.06 -5.68 -17.28
N LYS A 275 -18.19 -4.80 -16.74
CA LYS A 275 -18.29 -3.37 -16.96
C LYS A 275 -18.10 -2.94 -18.43
N GLN A 276 -17.21 -3.62 -19.16
CA GLN A 276 -16.99 -3.31 -20.56
C GLN A 276 -18.24 -3.68 -21.38
N LEU A 277 -18.80 -4.86 -21.14
CA LEU A 277 -20.06 -5.28 -21.75
C LEU A 277 -21.21 -4.33 -21.41
N ALA A 278 -21.35 -3.91 -20.14
CA ALA A 278 -22.38 -2.97 -19.74
C ALA A 278 -22.28 -1.61 -20.46
N LYS A 279 -21.05 -1.12 -20.70
CA LYS A 279 -20.84 0.11 -21.49
C LYS A 279 -21.23 -0.05 -22.95
N GLU A 280 -21.04 -1.23 -23.52
CA GLU A 280 -21.41 -1.53 -24.90
C GLU A 280 -22.93 -1.69 -25.04
N THR A 281 -23.58 -2.30 -24.04
CA THR A 281 -25.04 -2.53 -24.04
C THR A 281 -25.84 -1.28 -23.66
N PHE A 282 -25.33 -0.45 -22.76
CA PHE A 282 -26.00 0.75 -22.24
C PHE A 282 -25.09 1.99 -22.36
N PRO A 283 -24.82 2.46 -23.60
CA PRO A 283 -23.88 3.55 -23.85
C PRO A 283 -24.30 4.89 -23.24
N GLU A 284 -25.57 5.06 -22.88
CA GLU A 284 -26.13 6.23 -22.22
C GLU A 284 -25.79 6.31 -20.71
N LEU A 285 -25.32 5.21 -20.10
CA LEU A 285 -25.02 5.13 -18.67
C LEU A 285 -23.51 5.25 -18.39
N ASP A 286 -23.15 5.89 -17.27
CA ASP A 286 -21.76 6.04 -16.86
C ASP A 286 -21.31 4.93 -15.90
N PHE A 287 -20.59 3.95 -16.41
CA PHE A 287 -19.98 2.90 -15.59
C PHE A 287 -18.60 3.29 -15.02
N ASN A 288 -18.26 4.56 -14.85
CA ASN A 288 -17.01 4.99 -14.24
C ASN A 288 -17.02 4.86 -12.70
N PHE A 289 -17.29 3.66 -12.18
CA PHE A 289 -17.19 3.32 -10.76
C PHE A 289 -16.39 2.06 -10.47
N THR A 290 -15.88 1.95 -9.25
CA THR A 290 -15.10 0.81 -8.77
C THR A 290 -16.01 -0.16 -8.01
N PHE A 291 -15.59 -1.41 -7.85
CA PHE A 291 -16.34 -2.37 -7.03
C PHE A 291 -16.52 -1.88 -5.59
N HIS A 292 -15.54 -1.15 -5.05
CA HIS A 292 -15.63 -0.58 -3.70
C HIS A 292 -16.74 0.48 -3.56
N ASP A 293 -17.15 1.11 -4.66
CA ASP A 293 -18.25 2.07 -4.64
C ASP A 293 -19.62 1.41 -4.37
N LEU A 294 -19.76 0.08 -4.56
CA LEU A 294 -20.98 -0.66 -4.20
C LEU A 294 -21.23 -0.65 -2.68
N LYS A 295 -20.15 -0.71 -1.88
CA LYS A 295 -20.26 -0.51 -0.43
C LYS A 295 -20.74 0.90 -0.09
N ALA A 296 -20.26 1.93 -0.82
CA ALA A 296 -20.72 3.30 -0.62
C ALA A 296 -22.18 3.48 -1.04
N LYS A 297 -22.59 2.87 -2.15
CA LYS A 297 -24.00 2.80 -2.55
C LYS A 297 -24.86 2.16 -1.46
N GLY A 298 -24.46 0.99 -0.96
CA GLY A 298 -25.16 0.29 0.14
C GLY A 298 -25.34 1.18 1.36
N ILE A 299 -24.27 1.83 1.83
CA ILE A 299 -24.34 2.76 2.97
C ILE A 299 -25.23 3.96 2.66
N SER A 300 -25.18 4.49 1.44
CA SER A 300 -25.98 5.64 1.05
C SER A 300 -27.48 5.32 1.03
N ASP A 301 -27.83 4.10 0.63
CA ASP A 301 -29.21 3.62 0.52
C ASP A 301 -29.81 3.10 1.82
N LEU A 302 -29.01 2.97 2.89
CA LEU A 302 -29.54 2.73 4.23
C LEU A 302 -30.39 3.93 4.68
N ASP A 303 -31.48 3.64 5.35
CA ASP A 303 -32.28 4.65 6.04
C ASP A 303 -31.63 5.09 7.36
N GLY A 304 -32.19 6.14 7.95
CA GLY A 304 -31.79 6.64 9.25
C GLY A 304 -30.63 7.64 9.22
N THR A 305 -30.25 8.03 10.43
CA THR A 305 -29.18 8.98 10.73
C THR A 305 -27.81 8.42 10.34
N LEU A 306 -26.83 9.31 10.23
CA LEU A 306 -25.45 8.92 9.96
C LEU A 306 -24.86 7.98 11.04
N ALA A 307 -25.36 8.06 12.28
CA ALA A 307 -24.96 7.19 13.38
C ALA A 307 -25.46 5.75 13.18
N GLU A 308 -26.72 5.57 12.77
CA GLU A 308 -27.28 4.24 12.45
C GLU A 308 -26.56 3.60 11.27
N LYS A 309 -26.31 4.38 10.21
CA LYS A 309 -25.49 3.95 9.07
C LYS A 309 -24.06 3.56 9.49
N GLN A 310 -23.48 4.25 10.48
CA GLN A 310 -22.16 3.92 11.01
C GLN A 310 -22.16 2.55 11.70
N VAL A 311 -23.16 2.27 12.53
CA VAL A 311 -23.33 0.97 13.19
C VAL A 311 -23.42 -0.12 12.12
N ILE A 312 -24.28 0.03 11.11
CA ILE A 312 -24.47 -0.98 10.06
C ILE A 312 -23.19 -1.16 9.23
N SER A 313 -22.50 -0.10 8.82
CA SER A 313 -21.30 -0.18 7.98
C SER A 313 -20.04 -0.71 8.70
N GLY A 314 -20.06 -0.73 10.05
CA GLY A 314 -18.94 -1.12 10.89
C GLY A 314 -17.78 -0.11 10.86
N HIS A 315 -18.06 1.15 10.53
CA HIS A 315 -17.06 2.22 10.56
C HIS A 315 -16.79 2.69 11.99
N LYS A 316 -15.50 2.90 12.32
CA LYS A 316 -15.11 3.39 13.64
C LYS A 316 -15.41 4.87 13.83
N ASN A 317 -15.25 5.67 12.78
CA ASN A 317 -15.38 7.13 12.83
C ASN A 317 -16.57 7.59 11.99
N ILE A 318 -17.38 8.50 12.52
CA ILE A 318 -18.54 9.08 11.81
C ILE A 318 -18.14 9.82 10.52
N THR A 319 -16.99 10.49 10.53
CA THR A 319 -16.42 11.15 9.34
C THR A 319 -16.09 10.18 8.21
N GLN A 320 -15.78 8.92 8.54
CA GLN A 320 -15.63 7.88 7.53
C GLN A 320 -16.98 7.53 6.92
N THR A 321 -18.03 7.37 7.73
CA THR A 321 -19.39 7.10 7.25
C THR A 321 -19.89 8.24 6.36
N ALA A 322 -19.66 9.50 6.73
CA ALA A 322 -20.03 10.66 5.92
C ALA A 322 -19.45 10.60 4.50
N ARG A 323 -18.20 10.15 4.34
CA ARG A 323 -17.56 9.99 3.01
C ARG A 323 -18.16 8.89 2.15
N TYR A 324 -18.90 7.96 2.76
CA TYR A 324 -19.58 6.85 2.07
C TYR A 324 -21.06 7.16 1.83
N ASN A 325 -21.68 8.05 2.60
CA ASN A 325 -23.03 8.57 2.36
C ASN A 325 -22.98 9.59 1.21
N ARG A 326 -23.18 9.12 -0.02
CA ARG A 326 -22.96 9.89 -1.26
C ARG A 326 -24.25 10.20 -2.03
N LYS A 327 -25.36 9.57 -1.66
CA LYS A 327 -26.67 9.85 -2.27
C LYS A 327 -27.04 11.30 -1.96
N ILE A 328 -27.42 12.03 -3.00
CA ILE A 328 -27.83 13.43 -2.87
C ILE A 328 -29.13 13.45 -2.07
N GLU A 329 -29.14 14.16 -0.96
CA GLU A 329 -30.30 14.28 -0.09
C GLU A 329 -31.27 15.33 -0.67
N VAL A 330 -32.53 14.95 -0.79
CA VAL A 330 -33.61 15.90 -1.05
C VAL A 330 -33.99 16.49 0.30
N VAL A 331 -33.58 17.73 0.53
CA VAL A 331 -33.84 18.45 1.78
C VAL A 331 -35.05 19.38 1.63
N PRO A 332 -35.87 19.54 2.67
CA PRO A 332 -36.96 20.50 2.64
C PRO A 332 -36.39 21.93 2.48
N VAL A 333 -37.10 22.75 1.71
CA VAL A 333 -36.84 24.18 1.65
C VAL A 333 -37.22 24.86 2.97
N VAL A 334 -36.77 26.10 3.18
CA VAL A 334 -37.17 26.90 4.35
C VAL A 334 -38.70 27.05 4.37
N GLY A 335 -39.34 26.66 5.48
CA GLY A 335 -40.80 26.60 5.64
C GLY A 335 -41.41 25.22 5.37
N GLY A 336 -40.70 24.34 4.64
CA GLY A 336 -41.15 22.98 4.30
C GLY A 336 -40.69 21.89 5.29
N GLN A 337 -40.11 22.26 6.43
CA GLN A 337 -39.53 21.29 7.36
C GLN A 337 -40.55 20.55 8.23
N ARG A 338 -41.84 20.92 8.19
CA ARG A 338 -42.90 20.43 9.09
C ARG A 338 -43.83 19.37 8.49
N THR A 339 -43.31 18.52 7.61
CA THR A 339 -44.05 17.35 7.13
C THR A 339 -43.18 16.12 7.26
N LYS A 340 -43.31 15.45 8.40
CA LYS A 340 -42.99 14.03 8.56
C LYS A 340 -44.05 13.37 9.42
#